data_AF-A0ABD3GA90-F1
#
_entry.id   AF-A0ABD3GA90-F1
#
_cell.length_a   1.000
_cell.length_b   1.000
_cell.length_c   1.000
_cell.angle_alpha   90.00
_cell.angle_beta   90.00
_cell.angle_gamma   90.00
#
_symmetry.space_group_name_H-M   'P 1'
#
loop_
_entity.id
_entity.type
_entity.pdbx_description
1 polymer ?
#
loop_
_entity_poly.entity_id
_entity_poly.type
_entity_poly.pdbx_seq_one_letter_code
_entity_poly.pdbx_strand_id
1 'polypeptide(L)'
;MDAKRLSIVKERIVDLEFKISRLGILGKAYYDLAQIKLKRHRNQIRVARTQNMLLHAALNVLREKARVARKNASDLEALRKTVVTLRDTLNHQKELVIARQHELERQVTDTNTAELETAGFLDPNTPPLIRIRNLERKLELVGYKSKDVQTLCRHYESTVKPMRDDHNSYRAQLEAVQSIVTIKSAETEKLIHSYHDAVRDRDAAKVELEELISSLFGHQKKKLVSPELELKMLRAIREIKDIMEVDSMRQMYHQFILQEKQSAYLDQIYVELKRTVDQLKNDYPSRRRSSMAKPELHGLVGETRQIVRRQSERNLSMRRGSVPLFQILEGTQKLVDKLRDGNITLTDDETPERQVLLGCEERLTKILKGLLRKMKHIQKEAERKAIEDDKAAARKKTIDGFMAIFDNLKHPTPQSPS
;
A
#
# COMPACT_ATOMS: atom_id res chain seq x y z
N MET A 1 20.36 16.82 199.11
CA MET A 1 19.21 17.09 198.21
C MET A 1 19.54 16.77 196.74
N ASP A 2 20.61 16.02 196.49
CA ASP A 2 21.19 15.88 195.16
C ASP A 2 20.65 14.69 194.34
N ALA A 3 20.09 13.67 195.00
CA ALA A 3 19.49 12.52 194.32
C ALA A 3 18.22 12.87 193.51
N LYS A 4 17.38 13.82 194.01
CA LYS A 4 16.18 14.28 193.27
C LYS A 4 16.53 15.10 192.03
N ARG A 5 17.57 15.93 192.09
CA ARG A 5 18.06 16.68 190.91
C ARG A 5 18.65 15.75 189.85
N LEU A 6 19.40 14.73 190.27
CA LEU A 6 19.94 13.73 189.34
C LEU A 6 18.85 12.92 188.63
N SER A 7 17.77 12.58 189.34
CA SER A 7 16.59 11.89 188.78
C SER A 7 15.90 12.72 187.70
N ILE A 8 15.62 14.00 187.99
CA ILE A 8 14.98 14.93 187.05
C ILE A 8 15.85 15.15 185.80
N VAL A 9 17.17 15.25 185.97
CA VAL A 9 18.11 15.39 184.85
C VAL A 9 18.15 14.12 183.99
N LYS A 10 18.13 12.93 184.60
CA LYS A 10 18.07 11.66 183.86
C LYS A 10 16.78 11.49 183.07
N GLU A 11 15.62 11.81 183.66
CA GLU A 11 14.34 11.83 182.92
C GLU A 11 14.38 12.82 181.75
N ARG A 12 14.94 14.02 181.96
CA ARG A 12 15.07 15.03 180.90
C ARG A 12 15.99 14.59 179.77
N ILE A 13 17.06 13.87 180.07
CA ILE A 13 17.97 13.30 179.08
C ILE A 13 17.24 12.22 178.25
N VAL A 14 16.52 11.31 178.90
CA VAL A 14 15.71 10.28 178.19
C VAL A 14 14.64 10.92 177.31
N ASP A 15 13.97 11.97 177.79
CA ASP A 15 13.00 12.74 177.00
C ASP A 15 13.64 13.45 175.79
N LEU A 16 14.85 13.99 175.96
CA LEU A 16 15.60 14.62 174.88
C LEU A 16 16.10 13.59 173.87
N GLU A 17 16.60 12.44 174.32
CA GLU A 17 16.99 11.32 173.46
C GLU A 17 15.79 10.77 172.67
N PHE A 18 14.62 10.66 173.31
CA PHE A 18 13.38 10.26 172.65
C PHE A 18 12.93 11.30 171.61
N LYS A 19 13.03 12.61 171.92
CA LYS A 19 12.74 13.69 170.96
C LYS A 19 13.73 13.71 169.80
N ILE A 20 15.02 13.52 170.06
CA ILE A 20 16.06 13.45 169.02
C ILE A 20 15.83 12.23 168.12
N SER A 21 15.54 11.06 168.70
CA SER A 21 15.23 9.84 167.94
C SER A 21 13.95 10.01 167.10
N ARG A 22 12.90 10.59 167.68
CA ARG A 22 11.65 10.89 166.97
C ARG A 22 11.87 11.89 165.82
N LEU A 23 12.66 12.95 166.04
CA LEU A 23 13.04 13.89 164.99
C LEU A 23 13.91 13.23 163.91
N GLY A 24 14.79 12.31 164.28
CA GLY A 24 15.59 11.51 163.35
C GLY A 24 14.74 10.58 162.48
N ILE A 25 13.76 9.90 163.07
CA ILE A 25 12.79 9.07 162.34
C ILE A 25 11.93 9.93 161.41
N LEU A 26 11.44 11.07 161.91
CA LEU A 26 10.63 12.01 161.10
C LEU A 26 11.45 12.56 159.93
N GLY A 27 12.68 13.00 160.18
CA GLY A 27 13.60 13.52 159.17
C GLY A 27 13.93 12.48 158.10
N LYS A 28 14.19 11.23 158.51
CA LYS A 28 14.39 10.11 157.59
C LYS A 28 13.13 9.82 156.76
N ALA A 29 11.95 9.79 157.38
CA ALA A 29 10.68 9.58 156.67
C ALA A 29 10.38 10.70 155.66
N TYR A 30 10.67 11.97 156.00
CA TYR A 30 10.54 13.10 155.07
C TYR A 30 11.52 13.01 153.91
N TYR A 31 12.78 12.62 154.18
CA TYR A 31 13.79 12.42 153.15
C TYR A 31 13.42 11.27 152.20
N ASP A 32 12.98 10.14 152.73
CA ASP A 32 12.54 8.98 151.96
C ASP A 32 11.31 9.33 151.10
N LEU A 33 10.34 10.06 151.67
CA LEU A 33 9.18 10.56 150.93
C LEU A 33 9.59 11.53 149.80
N ALA A 34 10.54 12.44 150.06
CA ALA A 34 11.06 13.36 149.06
C ALA A 34 11.81 12.62 147.95
N GLN A 35 12.62 11.61 148.28
CA GLN A 35 13.28 10.74 147.30
C GLN A 35 12.27 9.96 146.45
N ILE A 36 11.22 9.40 147.06
CA ILE A 36 10.15 8.69 146.33
C ILE A 36 9.43 9.65 145.39
N LYS A 37 9.10 10.86 145.85
CA LYS A 37 8.49 11.91 144.99
C LYS A 37 9.41 12.31 143.84
N LEU A 38 10.70 12.52 144.09
CA LEU A 38 11.70 12.82 143.05
C LEU A 38 11.81 11.68 142.03
N LYS A 39 11.87 10.42 142.48
CA LYS A 39 11.87 9.24 141.59
C LYS A 39 10.58 9.17 140.77
N ARG A 40 9.42 9.44 141.38
CA ARG A 40 8.12 9.50 140.69
C ARG A 40 8.09 10.60 139.63
N HIS A 41 8.56 11.81 139.95
CA HIS A 41 8.63 12.92 138.99
C HIS A 41 9.63 12.65 137.86
N ARG A 42 10.80 12.07 138.16
CA ARG A 42 11.75 11.65 137.12
C ARG A 42 11.14 10.62 136.17
N ASN A 43 10.40 9.64 136.70
CA ASN A 43 9.69 8.65 135.90
C ASN A 43 8.56 9.29 135.08
N GLN A 44 7.79 10.21 135.65
CA GLN A 44 6.76 10.98 134.93
C GLN A 44 7.34 11.78 133.77
N ILE A 45 8.48 12.48 133.99
CA ILE A 45 9.18 13.21 132.93
C ILE A 45 9.67 12.25 131.85
N ARG A 46 10.21 11.08 132.21
CA ARG A 46 10.65 10.08 131.25
C ARG A 46 9.49 9.58 130.39
N VAL A 47 8.36 9.24 131.00
CA VAL A 47 7.14 8.81 130.29
C VAL A 47 6.59 9.93 129.40
N ALA A 48 6.56 11.18 129.88
CA ALA A 48 6.12 12.31 129.07
C ALA A 48 7.04 12.53 127.86
N ARG A 49 8.36 12.36 128.02
CA ARG A 49 9.33 12.44 126.91
C ARG A 49 9.12 11.34 125.88
N THR A 50 8.91 10.09 126.30
CA THR A 50 8.65 8.98 125.37
C THR A 50 7.31 9.16 124.65
N GLN A 51 6.27 9.60 125.34
CA GLN A 51 4.98 9.93 124.73
C GLN A 51 5.10 11.06 123.72
N ASN A 52 5.81 12.14 124.05
CA ASN A 52 6.04 13.26 123.15
C ASN A 52 6.82 12.83 121.89
N MET A 53 7.85 12.00 122.05
CA MET A 53 8.59 11.40 120.93
C MET A 53 7.69 10.54 120.03
N LEU A 54 6.83 9.70 120.61
CA LEU A 54 5.88 8.87 119.86
C LEU A 54 4.82 9.71 119.13
N LEU A 55 4.33 10.78 119.77
CA LEU A 55 3.40 11.72 119.13
C LEU A 55 4.04 12.43 117.94
N HIS A 56 5.30 12.88 118.06
CA HIS A 56 6.02 13.45 116.92
C HIS A 56 6.25 12.44 115.79
N ALA A 57 6.60 11.19 116.12
CA ALA A 57 6.72 10.13 115.12
C ALA A 57 5.39 9.87 114.40
N ALA A 58 4.27 9.78 115.14
CA ALA A 58 2.94 9.62 114.59
C ALA A 58 2.52 10.81 113.70
N LEU A 59 2.81 12.05 114.12
CA LEU A 59 2.56 13.25 113.33
C LEU A 59 3.35 13.24 112.02
N ASN A 60 4.60 12.80 112.03
CA ASN A 60 5.41 12.69 110.82
C ASN A 60 4.84 11.65 109.86
N VAL A 61 4.40 10.49 110.35
CA VAL A 61 3.73 9.47 109.53
C VAL A 61 2.43 10.01 108.92
N LEU A 62 1.62 10.73 109.70
CA LEU A 62 0.39 11.35 109.19
C LEU A 62 0.66 12.43 108.15
N ARG A 63 1.71 13.25 108.33
CA ARG A 63 2.15 14.24 107.34
C ARG A 63 2.59 13.59 106.04
N GLU A 64 3.36 12.49 106.11
CA GLU A 64 3.80 11.78 104.91
C GLU A 64 2.62 11.08 104.21
N LYS A 65 1.71 10.45 104.97
CA LYS A 65 0.46 9.89 104.42
C LYS A 65 -0.40 10.96 103.75
N ALA A 66 -0.51 12.16 104.35
CA ALA A 66 -1.24 13.28 103.76
C ALA A 66 -0.58 13.78 102.48
N ARG A 67 0.77 13.80 102.41
CA ARG A 67 1.52 14.14 101.20
C ARG A 67 1.27 13.12 100.08
N VAL A 68 1.35 11.83 100.38
CA VAL A 68 1.05 10.75 99.42
C VAL A 68 -0.41 10.80 98.96
N ALA A 69 -1.36 11.03 99.88
CA ALA A 69 -2.77 11.17 99.53
C ALA A 69 -3.03 12.35 98.58
N ARG A 70 -2.39 13.51 98.81
CA ARG A 70 -2.47 14.66 97.90
C ARG A 70 -1.88 14.36 96.53
N LYS A 71 -0.74 13.67 96.49
CA LYS A 71 -0.12 13.23 95.22
C LYS A 71 -1.05 12.27 94.46
N ASN A 72 -1.57 11.25 95.13
CA ASN A 72 -2.51 10.30 94.53
C ASN A 72 -3.80 10.99 94.04
N ALA A 73 -4.30 11.99 94.77
CA ALA A 73 -5.45 12.78 94.33
C ALA A 73 -5.15 13.58 93.06
N SER A 74 -3.97 14.20 92.99
CA SER A 74 -3.48 14.91 91.79
C SER A 74 -3.30 13.96 90.60
N ASP A 75 -2.69 12.78 90.82
CA ASP A 75 -2.48 11.77 89.78
C ASP A 75 -3.82 11.22 89.27
N LEU A 76 -4.79 11.04 90.18
CA LEU A 76 -6.15 10.62 89.83
C LEU A 76 -6.88 11.69 89.01
N GLU A 77 -6.71 12.97 89.34
CA GLU A 77 -7.26 14.07 88.54
C GLU A 77 -6.61 14.15 87.15
N ALA A 78 -5.29 13.98 87.06
CA ALA A 78 -4.58 13.91 85.79
C ALA A 78 -5.06 12.72 84.94
N LEU A 79 -5.23 11.55 85.55
CA LEU A 79 -5.75 10.36 84.88
C LEU A 79 -7.18 10.60 84.37
N ARG A 80 -8.05 11.24 85.17
CA ARG A 80 -9.40 11.63 84.72
C ARG A 80 -9.35 12.55 83.51
N LYS A 81 -8.47 13.56 83.50
CA LYS A 81 -8.28 14.44 82.34
C LYS A 81 -7.85 13.64 81.11
N THR A 82 -6.89 12.72 81.24
CA THR A 82 -6.47 11.86 80.12
C THR A 82 -7.58 10.97 79.60
N VAL A 83 -8.42 10.40 80.48
CA VAL A 83 -9.56 9.55 80.08
C VAL A 83 -10.61 10.37 79.32
N VAL A 84 -10.88 11.61 79.76
CA VAL A 84 -11.78 12.51 79.02
C VAL A 84 -11.22 12.81 77.64
N THR A 85 -9.94 13.22 77.53
CA THR A 85 -9.33 13.50 76.22
C THR A 85 -9.32 12.27 75.30
N LEU A 86 -9.07 11.07 75.85
CA LEU A 86 -9.09 9.84 75.06
C LEU A 86 -10.52 9.51 74.58
N ARG A 87 -11.54 9.73 75.41
CA ARG A 87 -12.94 9.57 75.00
C ARG A 87 -13.32 10.55 73.88
N ASP A 88 -12.90 11.80 73.99
CA ASP A 88 -13.16 12.81 72.96
C ASP A 88 -12.49 12.44 71.63
N THR A 89 -11.22 12.03 71.67
CA THR A 89 -10.51 11.56 70.46
C THR A 89 -11.13 10.31 69.86
N LEU A 90 -11.59 9.37 70.67
CA LEU A 90 -12.27 8.15 70.21
C LEU A 90 -13.63 8.48 69.58
N ASN A 91 -14.40 9.37 70.18
CA ASN A 91 -15.67 9.83 69.62
C ASN A 91 -15.45 10.55 68.29
N HIS A 92 -14.46 11.44 68.21
CA HIS A 92 -14.09 12.12 66.97
C HIS A 92 -13.66 11.14 65.87
N GLN A 93 -12.85 10.13 66.22
CA GLN A 93 -12.45 9.08 65.26
C GLN A 93 -13.64 8.25 64.78
N LYS A 94 -14.60 7.93 65.66
CA LYS A 94 -15.83 7.24 65.27
C LYS A 94 -16.65 8.05 64.28
N GLU A 95 -16.83 9.34 64.54
CA GLU A 95 -17.53 10.25 63.61
C GLU A 95 -16.84 10.31 62.25
N LEU A 96 -15.51 10.40 62.22
CA LEU A 96 -14.73 10.38 60.97
C LEU A 96 -14.88 9.07 60.20
N VAL A 97 -14.89 7.92 60.89
CA VAL A 97 -15.10 6.61 60.25
C VAL A 97 -16.49 6.52 59.66
N ILE A 98 -17.53 6.97 60.38
CA ILE A 98 -18.91 6.99 59.88
C ILE A 98 -19.02 7.91 58.65
N ALA A 99 -18.43 9.09 58.69
CA ALA A 99 -18.43 10.01 57.55
C ALA A 99 -17.74 9.40 56.31
N ARG A 100 -16.59 8.74 56.49
CA ARG A 100 -15.89 8.05 55.40
C ARG A 100 -16.66 6.84 54.87
N GLN A 101 -17.36 6.11 55.72
CA GLN A 101 -18.20 4.99 55.31
C GLN A 101 -19.34 5.47 54.40
N HIS A 102 -20.03 6.56 54.77
CA HIS A 102 -21.06 7.15 53.92
C HIS A 102 -20.52 7.70 52.60
N GLU A 103 -19.32 8.28 52.61
CA GLU A 103 -18.67 8.73 51.37
C GLU A 103 -18.32 7.55 50.46
N LEU A 104 -17.79 6.45 51.03
CA LEU A 104 -17.51 5.24 50.27
C LEU A 104 -18.80 4.63 49.69
N GLU A 105 -19.88 4.58 50.46
CA GLU A 105 -21.19 4.11 50.00
C GLU A 105 -21.69 4.93 48.81
N ARG A 106 -21.56 6.27 48.86
CA ARG A 106 -21.90 7.15 47.73
C ARG A 106 -21.05 6.87 46.50
N GLN A 107 -19.74 6.72 46.67
CA GLN A 107 -18.85 6.43 45.55
C GLN A 107 -19.17 5.07 44.92
N VAL A 108 -19.49 4.05 45.72
CA VAL A 108 -19.93 2.74 45.21
C VAL A 108 -21.25 2.86 44.44
N THR A 109 -22.20 3.67 44.93
CA THR A 109 -23.44 3.89 44.18
C THR A 109 -23.18 4.64 42.87
N ASP A 110 -22.30 5.63 42.86
CA ASP A 110 -21.94 6.40 41.66
C ASP A 110 -21.17 5.55 40.64
N THR A 111 -20.29 4.65 41.08
CA THR A 111 -19.63 3.70 40.18
C THR A 111 -20.61 2.71 39.60
N ASN A 112 -21.55 2.20 40.41
CA ASN A 112 -22.56 1.26 39.93
C ASN A 112 -23.50 1.90 38.91
N THR A 113 -23.90 3.16 39.12
CA THR A 113 -24.73 3.89 38.13
C THR A 113 -23.95 4.13 36.85
N ALA A 114 -22.68 4.54 36.93
CA ALA A 114 -21.82 4.70 35.76
C ALA A 114 -21.59 3.37 35.00
N GLU A 115 -21.42 2.25 35.70
CA GLU A 115 -21.32 0.91 35.11
C GLU A 115 -22.61 0.53 34.38
N LEU A 116 -23.78 0.80 34.98
CA LEU A 116 -25.07 0.53 34.34
C LEU A 116 -25.31 1.39 33.09
N GLU A 117 -24.93 2.67 33.13
CA GLU A 117 -25.02 3.57 31.97
C GLU A 117 -24.08 3.15 30.84
N THR A 118 -22.89 2.65 31.17
CA THR A 118 -21.88 2.24 30.18
C THR A 118 -22.06 0.82 29.66
N ALA A 119 -22.70 -0.07 30.41
CA ALA A 119 -22.95 -1.46 30.01
C ALA A 119 -23.69 -1.56 28.66
N GLY A 120 -24.58 -0.60 28.36
CA GLY A 120 -25.31 -0.55 27.08
C GLY A 120 -24.44 -0.17 25.87
N PHE A 121 -23.30 0.48 26.06
CA PHE A 121 -22.42 0.91 24.96
C PHE A 121 -21.34 -0.12 24.61
N LEU A 122 -20.96 -0.96 25.57
CA LEU A 122 -19.90 -1.95 25.41
C LEU A 122 -20.38 -3.25 24.76
N ASP A 123 -21.69 -3.48 24.64
CA ASP A 123 -22.20 -4.68 23.97
C ASP A 123 -21.91 -4.62 22.45
N PRO A 124 -21.05 -5.51 21.92
CA PRO A 124 -20.71 -5.56 20.50
C PRO A 124 -21.90 -5.92 19.60
N ASN A 125 -23.06 -6.29 20.17
CA ASN A 125 -24.30 -6.60 19.48
C ASN A 125 -25.38 -5.53 19.63
N THR A 126 -25.02 -4.31 20.05
CA THR A 126 -25.99 -3.21 20.06
C THR A 126 -26.52 -2.91 18.65
N PRO A 127 -27.82 -2.62 18.49
CA PRO A 127 -28.42 -2.35 17.18
C PRO A 127 -27.69 -1.28 16.33
N PRO A 128 -27.15 -0.18 16.91
CA PRO A 128 -26.34 0.78 16.16
C PRO A 128 -25.04 0.19 15.61
N LEU A 129 -24.29 -0.59 16.41
CA LEU A 129 -23.05 -1.24 15.97
C LEU A 129 -23.30 -2.28 14.87
N ILE A 130 -24.38 -3.06 14.97
CA ILE A 130 -24.81 -3.98 13.91
C ILE A 130 -25.13 -3.20 12.62
N ARG A 131 -25.84 -2.05 12.74
CA ARG A 131 -26.14 -1.18 11.61
C ARG A 131 -24.88 -0.62 10.97
N ILE A 132 -23.91 -0.18 11.76
CA ILE A 132 -22.60 0.31 11.29
C ILE A 132 -21.88 -0.80 10.50
N ARG A 133 -21.73 -2.00 11.08
CA ARG A 133 -21.09 -3.14 10.38
C ARG A 133 -21.79 -3.49 9.07
N ASN A 134 -23.12 -3.44 9.03
CA ASN A 134 -23.89 -3.69 7.81
C ASN A 134 -23.66 -2.59 6.76
N LEU A 135 -23.53 -1.33 7.16
CA LEU A 135 -23.20 -0.23 6.27
C LEU A 135 -21.77 -0.35 5.74
N GLU A 136 -20.82 -0.74 6.58
CA GLU A 136 -19.43 -1.01 6.18
C GLU A 136 -19.35 -2.11 5.13
N ARG A 137 -20.03 -3.25 5.34
CA ARG A 137 -20.11 -4.33 4.32
C ARG A 137 -20.74 -3.86 3.02
N LYS A 138 -21.78 -3.02 3.09
CA LYS A 138 -22.41 -2.44 1.88
C LYS A 138 -21.45 -1.49 1.17
N LEU A 139 -20.69 -0.69 1.91
CA LEU A 139 -19.69 0.22 1.36
C LEU A 139 -18.56 -0.55 0.67
N GLU A 140 -18.06 -1.62 1.30
CA GLU A 140 -17.07 -2.51 0.69
C GLU A 140 -17.58 -3.11 -0.63
N LEU A 141 -18.81 -3.61 -0.64
CA LEU A 141 -19.44 -4.15 -1.86
C LEU A 141 -19.55 -3.08 -2.97
N VAL A 142 -19.95 -1.85 -2.63
CA VAL A 142 -19.97 -0.74 -3.57
C VAL A 142 -18.56 -0.43 -4.08
N GLY A 143 -17.55 -0.49 -3.21
CA GLY A 143 -16.15 -0.33 -3.59
C GLY A 143 -15.67 -1.37 -4.60
N TYR A 144 -16.02 -2.65 -4.41
CA TYR A 144 -15.72 -3.70 -5.39
C TYR A 144 -16.44 -3.46 -6.73
N LYS A 145 -17.75 -3.19 -6.70
CA LYS A 145 -18.52 -2.91 -7.91
C LYS A 145 -18.00 -1.68 -8.68
N SER A 146 -17.57 -0.64 -7.98
CA SER A 146 -16.98 0.54 -8.61
C SER A 146 -15.67 0.22 -9.34
N LYS A 147 -14.81 -0.63 -8.75
CA LYS A 147 -13.58 -1.12 -9.40
C LYS A 147 -13.90 -1.96 -10.64
N ASP A 148 -14.92 -2.80 -10.58
CA ASP A 148 -15.37 -3.61 -11.72
C ASP A 148 -15.87 -2.72 -12.86
N VAL A 149 -16.72 -1.73 -12.57
CA VAL A 149 -17.20 -0.75 -13.55
C VAL A 149 -16.03 0.04 -14.15
N GLN A 150 -15.07 0.48 -13.33
CA GLN A 150 -13.90 1.20 -13.84
C GLN A 150 -13.05 0.32 -14.77
N THR A 151 -12.89 -0.96 -14.45
CA THR A 151 -12.17 -1.93 -15.28
C THR A 151 -12.90 -2.15 -16.61
N LEU A 152 -14.23 -2.26 -16.57
CA LEU A 152 -15.07 -2.38 -17.75
C LEU A 152 -15.01 -1.11 -18.63
N CYS A 153 -15.06 0.09 -18.04
CA CYS A 153 -14.88 1.35 -18.77
C CYS A 153 -13.52 1.41 -19.48
N ARG A 154 -12.44 1.05 -18.80
CA ARG A 154 -11.09 0.99 -19.41
C ARG A 154 -11.04 -0.02 -20.56
N HIS A 155 -11.71 -1.16 -20.43
CA HIS A 155 -11.79 -2.15 -21.50
C HIS A 155 -12.54 -1.60 -22.72
N TYR A 156 -13.70 -0.96 -22.52
CA TYR A 156 -14.43 -0.32 -23.61
C TYR A 156 -13.65 0.82 -24.25
N GLU A 157 -12.96 1.67 -23.47
CA GLU A 157 -12.08 2.71 -23.99
C GLU A 157 -10.96 2.12 -24.85
N SER A 158 -10.34 1.03 -24.39
CA SER A 158 -9.29 0.33 -25.13
C SER A 158 -9.78 -0.29 -26.44
N THR A 159 -11.07 -0.62 -26.56
CA THR A 159 -11.66 -1.19 -27.78
C THR A 159 -12.18 -0.09 -28.72
N VAL A 160 -12.80 0.96 -28.18
CA VAL A 160 -13.38 2.04 -28.99
C VAL A 160 -12.30 2.90 -29.63
N LYS A 161 -11.17 3.11 -28.96
CA LYS A 161 -10.07 3.93 -29.49
C LYS A 161 -9.51 3.40 -30.83
N PRO A 162 -9.07 2.13 -30.95
CA PRO A 162 -8.59 1.60 -32.22
C PRO A 162 -9.70 1.55 -33.28
N MET A 163 -10.96 1.28 -32.92
CA MET A 163 -12.06 1.35 -33.89
C MET A 163 -12.27 2.76 -34.45
N ARG A 164 -12.07 3.80 -33.64
CA ARG A 164 -12.11 5.19 -34.08
C ARG A 164 -10.93 5.52 -35.00
N ASP A 165 -9.74 5.03 -34.66
CA ASP A 165 -8.54 5.21 -35.48
C ASP A 165 -8.70 4.51 -36.85
N ASP A 166 -9.23 3.28 -36.87
CA ASP A 166 -9.55 2.52 -38.09
C ASP A 166 -10.61 3.24 -38.93
N HIS A 167 -11.69 3.74 -38.32
CA HIS A 167 -12.71 4.52 -39.01
C HIS A 167 -12.12 5.77 -39.68
N ASN A 168 -11.23 6.48 -38.99
CA ASN A 168 -10.56 7.66 -39.55
C ASN A 168 -9.62 7.27 -40.71
N SER A 169 -8.93 6.14 -40.60
CA SER A 169 -8.11 5.58 -41.69
C SER A 169 -8.96 5.24 -42.92
N TYR A 170 -10.08 4.53 -42.74
CA TYR A 170 -10.99 4.20 -43.84
C TYR A 170 -11.61 5.44 -44.48
N ARG A 171 -11.93 6.46 -43.68
CA ARG A 171 -12.40 7.74 -44.20
C ARG A 171 -11.35 8.40 -45.09
N ALA A 172 -10.09 8.47 -44.65
CA ALA A 172 -9.01 9.03 -45.46
C ALA A 172 -8.79 8.25 -46.76
N GLN A 173 -8.90 6.92 -46.71
CA GLN A 173 -8.84 6.07 -47.91
C GLN A 173 -10.01 6.34 -48.86
N LEU A 174 -11.23 6.51 -48.34
CA LEU A 174 -12.41 6.82 -49.13
C LEU A 174 -12.27 8.18 -49.83
N GLU A 175 -11.79 9.20 -49.11
CA GLU A 175 -11.54 10.53 -49.67
C GLU A 175 -10.47 10.48 -50.78
N ALA A 176 -9.41 9.68 -50.60
CA ALA A 176 -8.39 9.46 -51.63
C ALA A 176 -8.96 8.76 -52.88
N VAL A 177 -9.78 7.71 -52.70
CA VAL A 177 -10.44 7.01 -53.80
C VAL A 177 -11.41 7.93 -54.53
N GLN A 178 -12.21 8.73 -53.81
CA GLN A 178 -13.09 9.73 -54.42
C GLN A 178 -12.30 10.74 -55.24
N SER A 179 -11.16 11.23 -54.76
CA SER A 179 -10.29 12.12 -55.53
C SER A 179 -9.73 11.45 -56.80
N ILE A 180 -9.40 10.16 -56.75
CA ILE A 180 -8.94 9.43 -57.94
C ILE A 180 -10.08 9.31 -58.96
N VAL A 181 -11.29 8.99 -58.50
CA VAL A 181 -12.47 8.88 -59.36
C VAL A 181 -12.77 10.20 -60.06
N THR A 182 -12.72 11.34 -59.36
CA THR A 182 -12.96 12.66 -59.96
C THR A 182 -11.89 13.06 -60.98
N ILE A 183 -10.62 12.72 -60.72
CA ILE A 183 -9.54 12.93 -61.70
C ILE A 183 -9.77 12.05 -62.93
N LYS A 184 -10.10 10.77 -62.72
CA LYS A 184 -10.33 9.82 -63.82
C LYS A 184 -11.56 10.19 -64.65
N SER A 185 -12.64 10.66 -64.04
CA SER A 185 -13.81 11.15 -64.78
C SER A 185 -13.44 12.35 -65.65
N ALA A 186 -12.67 13.31 -65.13
CA ALA A 186 -12.19 14.45 -65.89
C ALA A 186 -11.23 14.04 -67.03
N GLU A 187 -10.37 13.04 -66.82
CA GLU A 187 -9.51 12.47 -67.87
C GLU A 187 -10.34 11.79 -68.98
N THR A 188 -11.37 11.02 -68.61
CA THR A 188 -12.25 10.37 -69.60
C THR A 188 -13.03 11.39 -70.43
N GLU A 189 -13.51 12.48 -69.82
CA GLU A 189 -14.17 13.56 -70.55
C GLU A 189 -13.20 14.21 -71.55
N LYS A 190 -11.96 14.51 -71.15
CA LYS A 190 -10.94 15.05 -72.06
C LYS A 190 -10.66 14.10 -73.23
N LEU A 191 -10.58 12.80 -72.97
CA LEU A 191 -10.36 11.80 -74.02
C LEU A 191 -11.53 11.74 -75.01
N ILE A 192 -12.77 11.85 -74.53
CA ILE A 192 -13.97 11.93 -75.38
C ILE A 192 -13.90 13.16 -76.29
N HIS A 193 -13.53 14.33 -75.75
CA HIS A 193 -13.37 15.55 -76.56
C HIS A 193 -12.27 15.38 -77.63
N SER A 194 -11.09 14.86 -77.24
CA SER A 194 -9.99 14.60 -78.17
C SER A 194 -10.36 13.58 -79.26
N TYR A 195 -11.16 12.57 -78.93
CA TYR A 195 -11.69 11.62 -79.90
C TYR A 195 -12.63 12.31 -80.90
N HIS A 196 -13.54 13.18 -80.43
CA HIS A 196 -14.41 13.96 -81.32
C HIS A 196 -13.62 14.90 -82.22
N ASP A 197 -12.54 15.52 -81.71
CA ASP A 197 -11.62 16.34 -82.52
C ASP A 197 -10.97 15.49 -83.62
N ALA A 198 -10.40 14.34 -83.26
CA ALA A 198 -9.78 13.43 -84.23
C ALA A 198 -10.77 12.90 -85.28
N VAL A 199 -12.03 12.66 -84.90
CA VAL A 199 -13.10 12.28 -85.85
C VAL A 199 -13.38 13.44 -86.82
N ARG A 200 -13.48 14.67 -86.32
CA ARG A 200 -13.68 15.87 -87.16
C ARG A 200 -12.51 16.07 -88.12
N ASP A 201 -11.27 15.96 -87.65
CA ASP A 201 -10.07 16.10 -88.48
C ASP A 201 -10.01 15.01 -89.55
N ARG A 202 -10.35 13.77 -89.19
CA ARG A 202 -10.45 12.65 -90.15
C ARG A 202 -11.51 12.93 -91.21
N ASP A 203 -12.67 13.39 -90.81
CA ASP A 203 -13.77 13.65 -91.75
C ASP A 203 -13.46 14.85 -92.64
N ALA A 204 -12.78 15.88 -92.12
CA ALA A 204 -12.23 16.99 -92.92
C ALA A 204 -11.20 16.49 -93.94
N ALA A 205 -10.23 15.69 -93.51
CA ALA A 205 -9.21 15.11 -94.40
C ALA A 205 -9.82 14.20 -95.49
N LYS A 206 -10.91 13.47 -95.18
CA LYS A 206 -11.65 12.70 -96.19
C LYS A 206 -12.28 13.61 -97.24
N VAL A 207 -12.91 14.70 -96.81
CA VAL A 207 -13.50 15.68 -97.73
C VAL A 207 -12.42 16.31 -98.61
N GLU A 208 -11.30 16.76 -98.04
CA GLU A 208 -10.16 17.30 -98.80
C GLU A 208 -9.58 16.27 -99.79
N LEU A 209 -9.49 14.99 -99.39
CA LEU A 209 -9.04 13.92 -100.27
C LEU A 209 -10.03 13.66 -101.41
N GLU A 210 -11.33 13.66 -101.13
CA GLU A 210 -12.39 13.54 -102.15
C GLU A 210 -12.37 14.73 -103.12
N GLU A 211 -12.13 15.94 -102.63
CA GLU A 211 -11.93 17.15 -103.44
C GLU A 211 -10.67 17.04 -104.31
N LEU A 212 -9.55 16.57 -103.76
CA LEU A 212 -8.30 16.37 -104.50
C LEU A 212 -8.45 15.29 -105.57
N ILE A 213 -9.08 14.16 -105.25
CA ILE A 213 -9.41 13.09 -106.20
C ILE A 213 -10.32 13.65 -107.29
N SER A 214 -11.33 14.44 -106.93
CA SER A 214 -12.23 15.09 -107.89
C SER A 214 -11.48 16.11 -108.76
N SER A 215 -10.50 16.82 -108.23
CA SER A 215 -9.65 17.76 -108.99
C SER A 215 -8.74 17.02 -109.98
N LEU A 216 -8.04 15.97 -109.52
CA LEU A 216 -7.09 15.20 -110.31
C LEU A 216 -7.77 14.31 -111.36
N PHE A 217 -8.90 13.70 -111.03
CA PHE A 217 -9.57 12.71 -111.87
C PHE A 217 -10.91 13.18 -112.46
N GLY A 218 -11.51 14.26 -111.95
CA GLY A 218 -12.83 14.73 -112.36
C GLY A 218 -12.87 15.41 -113.72
N HIS A 219 -11.73 15.83 -114.29
CA HIS A 219 -11.68 16.43 -115.64
C HIS A 219 -10.77 15.67 -116.63
N GLN A 220 -10.17 14.54 -116.25
CA GLN A 220 -9.29 13.75 -117.13
C GLN A 220 -9.53 12.23 -117.04
N LYS A 221 -10.79 11.78 -117.15
CA LYS A 221 -11.12 10.37 -117.44
C LYS A 221 -10.71 9.88 -118.84
N LYS A 222 -9.85 10.62 -119.55
CA LYS A 222 -9.26 10.18 -120.82
C LYS A 222 -7.75 10.43 -120.80
N LYS A 223 -7.00 9.34 -120.64
CA LYS A 223 -5.56 9.18 -120.95
C LYS A 223 -4.59 9.82 -119.95
N LEU A 224 -4.22 9.14 -118.87
CA LEU A 224 -3.02 9.53 -118.09
C LEU A 224 -2.39 8.42 -117.24
N VAL A 225 -2.35 7.19 -117.76
CA VAL A 225 -1.24 6.29 -117.45
C VAL A 225 -0.66 5.90 -118.79
N SER A 226 0.56 6.34 -119.09
CA SER A 226 1.24 5.82 -120.28
C SER A 226 1.43 4.31 -120.06
N PRO A 227 1.23 3.47 -121.07
CA PRO A 227 1.39 2.02 -120.93
C PRO A 227 2.78 1.63 -120.39
N GLU A 228 3.80 2.50 -120.53
CA GLU A 228 5.13 2.29 -119.96
C GLU A 228 5.18 2.42 -118.43
N LEU A 229 4.40 3.33 -117.83
CA LEU A 229 4.37 3.50 -116.38
C LEU A 229 3.60 2.36 -115.72
N GLU A 230 2.51 1.91 -116.36
CA GLU A 230 1.73 0.75 -115.93
C GLU A 230 2.58 -0.53 -115.93
N LEU A 231 3.44 -0.68 -116.95
CA LEU A 231 4.37 -1.81 -117.04
C LEU A 231 5.48 -1.75 -115.98
N LYS A 232 5.97 -0.56 -115.63
CA LYS A 232 6.92 -0.37 -114.53
C LYS A 232 6.29 -0.65 -113.16
N MET A 233 5.05 -0.20 -112.92
CA MET A 233 4.33 -0.49 -111.68
C MET A 233 4.04 -1.99 -111.54
N LEU A 234 3.61 -2.67 -112.61
CA LEU A 234 3.41 -4.12 -112.60
C LEU A 234 4.71 -4.91 -112.42
N ARG A 235 5.85 -4.37 -112.86
CA ARG A 235 7.18 -4.97 -112.64
C ARG A 235 7.62 -4.79 -111.18
N ALA A 236 7.47 -3.60 -110.62
CA ALA A 236 7.73 -3.33 -109.20
C ALA A 236 6.82 -4.15 -108.27
N ILE A 237 5.53 -4.30 -108.61
CA ILE A 237 4.61 -5.18 -107.87
C ILE A 237 5.07 -6.63 -107.92
N ARG A 238 5.63 -7.09 -109.05
CA ARG A 238 6.19 -8.44 -109.18
C ARG A 238 7.45 -8.62 -108.35
N GLU A 239 8.37 -7.66 -108.39
CA GLU A 239 9.60 -7.69 -107.58
C GLU A 239 9.27 -7.67 -106.08
N ILE A 240 8.33 -6.84 -105.63
CA ILE A 240 7.89 -6.80 -104.23
C ILE A 240 7.22 -8.13 -103.85
N LYS A 241 6.41 -8.70 -104.74
CA LYS A 241 5.76 -10.00 -104.55
C LYS A 241 6.80 -11.13 -104.37
N ASP A 242 7.86 -11.11 -105.18
CA ASP A 242 8.96 -12.09 -105.13
C ASP A 242 9.82 -11.90 -103.86
N ILE A 243 10.16 -10.66 -103.50
CA ILE A 243 10.93 -10.33 -102.28
C ILE A 243 10.19 -10.72 -101.00
N MET A 244 8.87 -10.55 -100.98
CA MET A 244 8.04 -10.86 -99.82
C MET A 244 7.62 -12.33 -99.74
N GLU A 245 7.94 -13.14 -100.77
CA GLU A 245 7.58 -14.55 -100.90
C GLU A 245 6.06 -14.81 -100.79
N VAL A 246 5.25 -14.04 -101.53
CA VAL A 246 3.79 -14.06 -101.37
C VAL A 246 3.05 -14.40 -102.66
N ASP A 247 2.12 -15.36 -102.64
CA ASP A 247 1.46 -15.87 -103.86
C ASP A 247 0.41 -14.92 -104.44
N SER A 248 -0.13 -13.99 -103.65
CA SER A 248 -1.20 -13.07 -104.06
C SER A 248 -1.03 -11.65 -103.52
N MET A 249 -1.57 -10.69 -104.27
CA MET A 249 -1.58 -9.28 -103.87
C MET A 249 -2.34 -9.06 -102.54
N ARG A 250 -3.38 -9.86 -102.29
CA ARG A 250 -4.14 -9.83 -101.03
C ARG A 250 -3.29 -10.23 -99.82
N GLN A 251 -2.47 -11.28 -99.96
CA GLN A 251 -1.55 -11.68 -98.91
C GLN A 251 -0.42 -10.65 -98.74
N MET A 252 0.06 -10.03 -99.82
CA MET A 252 1.05 -8.95 -99.74
C MET A 252 0.52 -7.75 -98.93
N TYR A 253 -0.73 -7.32 -99.18
CA TYR A 253 -1.40 -6.32 -98.34
C TYR A 253 -1.53 -6.76 -96.89
N HIS A 254 -1.88 -8.03 -96.64
CA HIS A 254 -1.97 -8.55 -95.28
C HIS A 254 -0.63 -8.53 -94.55
N GLN A 255 0.45 -8.83 -95.26
CA GLN A 255 1.81 -8.85 -94.72
C GLN A 255 2.33 -7.43 -94.43
N PHE A 256 1.98 -6.45 -95.27
CA PHE A 256 2.23 -5.04 -94.98
C PHE A 256 1.48 -4.55 -93.73
N ILE A 257 0.20 -4.91 -93.58
CA ILE A 257 -0.57 -4.58 -92.37
C ILE A 257 0.05 -5.25 -91.13
N LEU A 258 0.56 -6.47 -91.28
CA LEU A 258 1.23 -7.18 -90.19
C LEU A 258 2.55 -6.48 -89.80
N GLN A 259 3.35 -6.06 -90.78
CA GLN A 259 4.58 -5.29 -90.56
C GLN A 259 4.30 -3.94 -89.91
N GLU A 260 3.25 -3.23 -90.35
CA GLU A 260 2.84 -1.95 -89.74
C GLU A 260 2.44 -2.14 -88.28
N LYS A 261 1.69 -3.20 -87.96
CA LYS A 261 1.36 -3.56 -86.57
C LYS A 261 2.60 -3.93 -85.75
N GLN A 262 3.55 -4.66 -86.33
CA GLN A 262 4.81 -4.99 -85.68
C GLN A 262 5.66 -3.74 -85.41
N SER A 263 5.70 -2.81 -86.36
CA SER A 263 6.38 -1.52 -86.19
C SER A 263 5.74 -0.69 -85.08
N ALA A 264 4.40 -0.56 -85.08
CA ALA A 264 3.67 0.16 -84.04
C ALA A 264 3.87 -0.45 -82.64
N TYR A 265 3.96 -1.77 -82.56
CA TYR A 265 4.26 -2.48 -81.31
C TYR A 265 5.70 -2.20 -80.82
N LEU A 266 6.68 -2.18 -81.72
CA LEU A 266 8.06 -1.80 -81.39
C LEU A 266 8.16 -0.35 -80.91
N ASP A 267 7.43 0.57 -81.54
CA ASP A 267 7.37 1.97 -81.10
C ASP A 267 6.76 2.10 -79.70
N GLN A 268 5.73 1.31 -79.40
CA GLN A 268 5.11 1.27 -78.06
C GLN A 268 6.10 0.77 -77.00
N ILE A 269 6.83 -0.33 -77.29
CA ILE A 269 7.88 -0.83 -76.40
C ILE A 269 8.95 0.24 -76.18
N TYR A 270 9.37 0.93 -77.23
CA TYR A 270 10.38 1.98 -77.13
C TYR A 270 9.93 3.13 -76.21
N VAL A 271 8.66 3.54 -76.30
CA VAL A 271 8.09 4.58 -75.42
C VAL A 271 8.04 4.12 -73.97
N GLU A 272 7.62 2.89 -73.70
CA GLU A 272 7.60 2.33 -72.34
C GLU A 272 9.01 2.19 -71.76
N LEU A 273 9.98 1.75 -72.55
CA LEU A 273 11.39 1.66 -72.15
C LEU A 273 11.97 3.05 -71.84
N LYS A 274 11.64 4.05 -72.66
CA LYS A 274 12.05 5.44 -72.40
C LYS A 274 11.42 5.99 -71.14
N ARG A 275 10.14 5.71 -70.90
CA ARG A 275 9.41 6.14 -69.69
C ARG A 275 9.97 5.50 -68.41
N THR A 276 10.33 4.22 -68.46
CA THR A 276 10.97 3.53 -67.33
C THR A 276 12.39 4.05 -67.09
N VAL A 277 13.17 4.32 -68.14
CA VAL A 277 14.48 4.99 -68.01
C VAL A 277 14.34 6.40 -67.40
N ASP A 278 13.34 7.18 -67.81
CA ASP A 278 13.11 8.51 -67.27
C ASP A 278 12.58 8.47 -65.82
N GLN A 279 11.75 7.48 -65.45
CA GLN A 279 11.38 7.21 -64.07
C GLN A 279 12.61 6.86 -63.22
N LEU A 280 13.48 5.97 -63.71
CA LEU A 280 14.73 5.63 -63.02
C LEU A 280 15.68 6.83 -62.89
N LYS A 281 15.73 7.73 -63.88
CA LYS A 281 16.50 8.99 -63.80
C LYS A 281 15.89 9.99 -62.80
N ASN A 282 14.59 9.99 -62.60
CA ASN A 282 13.90 10.85 -61.64
C ASN A 282 13.99 10.30 -60.21
N ASP A 283 13.88 8.97 -60.06
CA ASP A 283 14.00 8.27 -58.76
C ASP A 283 15.45 8.23 -58.26
N TYR A 284 16.42 8.33 -59.18
CA TYR A 284 17.83 8.56 -58.88
C TYR A 284 18.28 9.91 -59.44
N PRO A 285 18.02 11.04 -58.76
CA PRO A 285 18.55 12.31 -59.20
C PRO A 285 20.07 12.18 -59.29
N SER A 286 20.61 12.44 -60.49
CA SER A 286 22.04 12.47 -60.75
C SER A 286 22.71 13.27 -59.65
N ARG A 287 23.54 12.61 -58.83
CA ARG A 287 24.36 13.26 -57.80
C ARG A 287 24.98 14.50 -58.42
N ARG A 288 24.42 15.67 -58.11
CA ARG A 288 25.05 16.95 -58.45
C ARG A 288 26.43 16.88 -57.85
N ARG A 289 27.46 16.93 -58.72
CA ARG A 289 28.82 17.29 -58.29
C ARG A 289 28.72 18.71 -57.74
N SER A 290 28.46 18.85 -56.45
CA SER A 290 28.49 20.12 -55.76
C SER A 290 29.94 20.44 -55.40
N SER A 291 30.58 21.28 -56.21
CA SER A 291 31.49 22.27 -55.66
C SER A 291 30.68 23.16 -54.71
N MET A 292 30.90 23.06 -53.40
CA MET A 292 30.86 24.15 -52.42
C MET A 292 30.69 23.60 -50.99
N ALA A 293 31.66 24.00 -50.16
CA ALA A 293 31.59 24.32 -48.73
C ALA A 293 31.00 23.30 -47.74
N LYS A 294 31.90 22.77 -46.89
CA LYS A 294 31.60 22.44 -45.49
C LYS A 294 30.99 23.68 -44.81
N PRO A 295 29.87 23.53 -44.07
CA PRO A 295 30.02 23.49 -42.63
C PRO A 295 29.12 22.45 -41.92
N GLU A 296 29.69 21.87 -40.87
CA GLU A 296 29.01 21.48 -39.61
C GLU A 296 27.76 20.59 -39.69
N LEU A 297 27.95 19.34 -40.10
CA LEU A 297 26.98 18.26 -39.87
C LEU A 297 27.52 17.19 -38.89
N HIS A 298 28.24 17.62 -37.86
CA HIS A 298 28.74 16.74 -36.79
C HIS A 298 27.98 16.87 -35.46
N GLY A 299 27.04 17.82 -35.33
CA GLY A 299 26.20 17.98 -34.13
C GLY A 299 24.97 17.07 -34.12
N LEU A 300 24.18 17.05 -35.20
CA LEU A 300 22.86 16.38 -35.17
C LEU A 300 22.92 14.85 -35.06
N VAL A 301 23.93 14.19 -35.64
CA VAL A 301 24.05 12.72 -35.58
C VAL A 301 24.58 12.26 -34.21
N GLY A 302 25.36 13.11 -33.53
CA GLY A 302 25.81 12.88 -32.16
C GLY A 302 24.67 12.99 -31.15
N GLU A 303 23.85 14.05 -31.25
CA GLU A 303 22.71 14.28 -30.37
C GLU A 303 21.61 13.23 -30.56
N THR A 304 21.32 12.82 -31.80
CA THR A 304 20.34 11.75 -32.06
C THR A 304 20.82 10.40 -31.49
N ARG A 305 22.12 10.07 -31.58
CA ARG A 305 22.69 8.87 -30.94
C ARG A 305 22.62 8.95 -29.41
N GLN A 306 22.81 10.13 -28.81
CA GLN A 306 22.77 10.29 -27.36
C GLN A 306 21.34 10.25 -26.81
N ILE A 307 20.35 10.75 -27.55
CA ILE A 307 18.92 10.69 -27.20
C ILE A 307 18.40 9.26 -27.27
N VAL A 308 18.76 8.51 -28.33
CA VAL A 308 18.38 7.09 -28.47
C VAL A 308 19.04 6.24 -27.38
N ARG A 309 20.30 6.54 -27.01
CA ARG A 309 21.00 5.82 -25.92
C ARG A 309 20.39 6.13 -24.54
N ARG A 310 20.06 7.40 -24.24
CA ARG A 310 19.38 7.79 -22.99
C ARG A 310 17.94 7.25 -22.87
N GLN A 311 17.23 7.10 -23.99
CA GLN A 311 15.92 6.44 -23.99
C GLN A 311 16.02 4.92 -23.85
N SER A 312 17.08 4.30 -24.37
CA SER A 312 17.34 2.86 -24.16
C SER A 312 17.73 2.52 -22.71
N GLU A 313 18.53 3.37 -22.05
CA GLU A 313 18.98 3.15 -20.67
C GLU A 313 17.86 3.37 -19.64
N ARG A 314 16.93 4.31 -19.89
CA ARG A 314 15.74 4.50 -19.04
C ARG A 314 14.75 3.33 -19.14
N ASN A 315 14.61 2.73 -20.31
CA ASN A 315 13.66 1.63 -20.54
C ASN A 315 14.20 0.24 -20.17
N LEU A 316 15.52 0.09 -20.01
CA LEU A 316 16.16 -1.17 -19.56
C LEU A 316 15.99 -1.43 -18.05
N SER A 317 15.64 -0.43 -17.24
CA SER A 317 15.51 -0.59 -15.78
C SER A 317 14.15 -1.13 -15.31
N MET A 318 13.11 -1.12 -16.16
CA MET A 318 11.72 -1.30 -15.69
C MET A 318 10.94 -2.49 -16.27
N ARG A 319 11.48 -3.28 -17.22
CA ARG A 319 10.78 -4.48 -17.72
C ARG A 319 11.73 -5.62 -18.07
N ARG A 320 11.99 -6.49 -17.09
CA ARG A 320 12.45 -7.87 -17.33
C ARG A 320 11.32 -8.64 -18.03
N GLY A 321 11.25 -8.62 -19.36
CA GLY A 321 10.27 -9.44 -20.08
C GLY A 321 10.18 -9.28 -21.60
N SER A 322 10.65 -8.20 -22.21
CA SER A 322 10.43 -7.92 -23.64
C SER A 322 11.71 -7.95 -24.49
N VAL A 323 12.52 -9.01 -24.34
CA VAL A 323 13.76 -9.22 -25.10
C VAL A 323 13.57 -9.78 -26.54
N PRO A 324 12.47 -10.44 -26.97
CA PRO A 324 12.44 -11.06 -28.30
C PRO A 324 12.40 -10.07 -29.48
N LEU A 325 11.59 -9.01 -29.40
CA LEU A 325 11.35 -8.16 -30.57
C LEU A 325 12.58 -7.34 -30.98
N PHE A 326 13.37 -6.88 -30.00
CA PHE A 326 14.52 -6.02 -30.26
C PHE A 326 15.68 -6.80 -30.91
N GLN A 327 15.88 -8.06 -30.52
CA GLN A 327 16.88 -8.93 -31.14
C GLN A 327 16.48 -9.40 -32.54
N ILE A 328 15.18 -9.53 -32.80
CA ILE A 328 14.66 -9.79 -34.15
C ILE A 328 14.88 -8.56 -35.04
N LEU A 329 14.59 -7.35 -34.55
CA LEU A 329 14.83 -6.09 -35.25
C LEU A 329 16.32 -5.82 -35.52
N GLU A 330 17.20 -6.11 -34.57
CA GLU A 330 18.64 -5.98 -34.78
C GLU A 330 19.17 -7.03 -35.77
N GLY A 331 18.61 -8.25 -35.74
CA GLY A 331 18.92 -9.32 -36.69
C GLY A 331 18.50 -9.00 -38.11
N THR A 332 17.29 -8.46 -38.29
CA THR A 332 16.79 -8.03 -39.61
C THR A 332 17.54 -6.81 -40.12
N GLN A 333 17.93 -5.86 -39.26
CA GLN A 333 18.74 -4.72 -39.66
C GLN A 333 20.13 -5.14 -40.16
N LYS A 334 20.80 -6.08 -39.46
CA LYS A 334 22.09 -6.63 -39.91
C LYS A 334 21.99 -7.42 -41.20
N LEU A 335 20.85 -8.07 -41.46
CA LEU A 335 20.58 -8.78 -42.72
C LEU A 335 20.41 -7.77 -43.87
N VAL A 336 19.65 -6.70 -43.63
CA VAL A 336 19.45 -5.61 -44.60
C VAL A 336 20.78 -4.91 -44.90
N ASP A 337 21.60 -4.62 -43.90
CA ASP A 337 22.91 -3.98 -44.11
C ASP A 337 23.86 -4.90 -44.93
N LYS A 338 23.87 -6.21 -44.65
CA LYS A 338 24.64 -7.18 -45.45
C LYS A 338 24.15 -7.36 -46.88
N LEU A 339 22.84 -7.26 -47.11
CA LEU A 339 22.24 -7.24 -48.45
C LEU A 339 22.60 -5.96 -49.21
N ARG A 340 22.69 -4.83 -48.49
CA ARG A 340 22.99 -3.51 -49.06
C ARG A 340 24.45 -3.35 -49.48
N ASP A 341 25.36 -4.05 -48.80
CA ASP A 341 26.79 -4.02 -49.09
C ASP A 341 27.20 -4.89 -50.31
N GLY A 342 26.24 -5.51 -50.99
CA GLY A 342 26.41 -6.05 -52.35
C GLY A 342 27.45 -7.17 -52.51
N ASN A 343 27.86 -7.81 -51.41
CA ASN A 343 28.98 -8.77 -51.40
C ASN A 343 28.50 -10.18 -51.01
N ILE A 344 27.51 -10.71 -51.73
CA ILE A 344 27.10 -12.11 -51.62
C ILE A 344 27.23 -12.76 -53.01
N THR A 345 28.41 -13.29 -53.30
CA THR A 345 28.57 -14.33 -54.31
C THR A 345 28.08 -15.65 -53.69
N LEU A 346 26.92 -16.12 -54.14
CA LEU A 346 26.34 -17.40 -53.78
C LEU A 346 27.19 -18.53 -54.36
N THR A 347 27.89 -19.27 -53.49
CA THR A 347 28.33 -20.64 -53.76
C THR A 347 27.33 -21.60 -53.12
N ASP A 348 26.88 -22.57 -53.90
CA ASP A 348 25.66 -23.37 -53.71
C ASP A 348 25.56 -24.28 -52.46
N ASP A 349 26.56 -24.34 -51.58
CA ASP A 349 26.53 -25.31 -50.47
C ASP A 349 26.29 -24.74 -49.06
N GLU A 350 26.34 -23.43 -48.86
CA GLU A 350 25.96 -22.82 -47.58
C GLU A 350 25.25 -21.49 -47.80
N THR A 351 23.96 -21.55 -48.15
CA THR A 351 23.18 -20.32 -48.24
C THR A 351 23.07 -19.69 -46.85
N PRO A 352 23.36 -18.38 -46.70
CA PRO A 352 23.24 -17.67 -45.42
C PRO A 352 21.82 -17.76 -44.84
N GLU A 353 20.82 -18.00 -45.71
CA GLU A 353 19.45 -18.31 -45.34
C GLU A 353 19.34 -19.57 -44.47
N ARG A 354 20.10 -20.63 -44.77
CA ARG A 354 20.08 -21.88 -44.01
C ARG A 354 20.67 -21.72 -42.61
N GLN A 355 21.73 -20.92 -42.46
CA GLN A 355 22.29 -20.59 -41.15
C GLN A 355 21.34 -19.71 -40.32
N VAL A 356 20.64 -18.77 -40.95
CA VAL A 356 19.62 -17.95 -40.27
C VAL A 356 18.42 -18.81 -39.85
N LEU A 357 17.97 -19.73 -40.70
CA LEU A 357 16.88 -20.65 -40.40
C LEU A 357 17.24 -21.61 -39.26
N LEU A 358 18.44 -22.22 -39.27
CA LEU A 358 18.95 -23.03 -38.16
C LEU A 358 19.06 -22.21 -36.87
N GLY A 359 19.55 -20.99 -36.94
CA GLY A 359 19.62 -20.07 -35.80
C GLY A 359 18.24 -19.68 -35.24
N CYS A 360 17.22 -19.59 -36.11
CA CYS A 360 15.83 -19.38 -35.70
C CYS A 360 15.22 -20.64 -35.08
N GLU A 361 15.49 -21.81 -35.66
CA GLU A 361 15.02 -23.11 -35.16
C GLU A 361 15.56 -23.41 -33.75
N GLU A 362 16.86 -23.19 -33.51
CA GLU A 362 17.47 -23.35 -32.19
C GLU A 362 16.87 -22.39 -31.13
N ARG A 363 16.56 -21.16 -31.54
CA ARG A 363 15.94 -20.16 -30.64
C ARG A 363 14.49 -20.51 -30.34
N LEU A 364 13.73 -20.94 -31.35
CA LEU A 364 12.36 -21.41 -31.18
C LEU A 364 12.31 -22.63 -30.27
N THR A 365 13.22 -23.60 -30.44
CA THR A 365 13.30 -24.76 -29.54
C THR A 365 13.68 -24.36 -28.11
N LYS A 366 14.57 -23.38 -27.90
CA LYS A 366 14.86 -22.83 -26.55
C LYS A 366 13.64 -22.18 -25.92
N ILE A 367 12.89 -21.38 -26.68
CA ILE A 367 11.66 -20.72 -26.21
C ILE A 367 10.59 -21.76 -25.87
N LEU A 368 10.37 -22.74 -26.75
CA LEU A 368 9.43 -23.84 -26.53
C LEU A 368 9.80 -24.65 -25.29
N LYS A 369 11.08 -25.01 -25.09
CA LYS A 369 11.55 -25.67 -23.85
C LYS A 369 11.30 -24.81 -22.61
N GLY A 370 11.48 -23.50 -22.70
CA GLY A 370 11.20 -22.55 -21.61
C GLY A 370 9.71 -22.47 -21.27
N LEU A 371 8.84 -22.40 -22.28
CA LEU A 371 7.38 -22.41 -22.10
C LEU A 371 6.90 -23.73 -21.50
N LEU A 372 7.43 -24.86 -21.96
CA LEU A 372 7.08 -26.19 -21.45
C LEU A 372 7.47 -26.34 -19.96
N ARG A 373 8.60 -25.78 -19.54
CA ARG A 373 8.99 -25.71 -18.11
C ARG A 373 8.04 -24.84 -17.29
N LYS A 374 7.65 -23.66 -17.81
CA LYS A 374 6.68 -22.77 -17.14
C LYS A 374 5.31 -23.43 -17.02
N MET A 375 4.85 -24.10 -18.07
CA MET A 375 3.59 -24.84 -18.06
C MET A 375 3.59 -25.96 -17.01
N LYS A 376 4.69 -26.73 -16.92
CA LYS A 376 4.87 -27.74 -15.85
C LYS A 376 4.90 -27.13 -14.45
N HIS A 377 5.45 -25.93 -14.29
CA HIS A 377 5.44 -25.23 -13.00
C HIS A 377 4.02 -24.82 -12.60
N ILE A 378 3.28 -24.19 -13.51
CA ILE A 378 1.89 -23.77 -13.29
C ILE A 378 1.00 -24.98 -12.98
N GLN A 379 1.20 -26.09 -13.69
CA GLN A 379 0.47 -27.33 -13.43
C GLN A 379 0.75 -27.89 -12.02
N LYS A 380 2.01 -27.89 -11.58
CA LYS A 380 2.37 -28.29 -10.20
C LYS A 380 1.80 -27.34 -9.14
N GLU A 381 1.74 -26.04 -9.41
CA GLU A 381 1.11 -25.08 -8.50
C GLU A 381 -0.40 -25.28 -8.41
N ALA A 382 -1.06 -25.57 -9.53
CA ALA A 382 -2.49 -25.89 -9.55
C ALA A 382 -2.79 -27.18 -8.77
N GLU A 383 -1.97 -28.22 -8.92
CA GLU A 383 -2.07 -29.47 -8.14
C GLU A 383 -1.88 -29.22 -6.63
N ARG A 384 -0.88 -28.41 -6.24
CA ARG A 384 -0.67 -28.05 -4.83
C ARG A 384 -1.88 -27.31 -4.25
N LYS A 385 -2.43 -26.36 -5.02
CA LYS A 385 -3.60 -25.58 -4.60
C LYS A 385 -4.83 -26.46 -4.43
N ALA A 386 -5.07 -27.39 -5.35
CA ALA A 386 -6.16 -28.36 -5.22
C ALA A 386 -6.05 -29.22 -3.95
N ILE A 387 -4.84 -29.68 -3.61
CA ILE A 387 -4.57 -30.44 -2.37
C ILE A 387 -4.83 -29.57 -1.12
N GLU A 388 -4.47 -28.29 -1.14
CA GLU A 388 -4.75 -27.37 -0.04
C GLU A 388 -6.25 -27.11 0.13
N ASP A 389 -6.97 -26.93 -0.96
CA ASP A 389 -8.42 -26.74 -0.97
C ASP A 389 -9.14 -28.00 -0.44
N ASP A 390 -8.70 -29.20 -0.81
CA ASP A 390 -9.22 -30.47 -0.28
C ASP A 390 -8.97 -30.62 1.23
N LYS A 391 -7.77 -30.24 1.71
CA LYS A 391 -7.45 -30.23 3.14
C LYS A 391 -8.30 -29.21 3.91
N ALA A 392 -8.55 -28.04 3.33
CA ALA A 392 -9.41 -27.02 3.92
C ALA A 392 -10.87 -27.51 4.01
N ALA A 393 -11.37 -28.17 2.96
CA ALA A 393 -12.70 -28.78 2.94
C ALA A 393 -12.83 -29.90 3.99
N ALA A 394 -11.80 -30.73 4.16
CA ALA A 394 -11.78 -31.77 5.19
C ALA A 394 -11.84 -31.18 6.60
N ARG A 395 -11.03 -30.15 6.89
CA ARG A 395 -11.07 -29.44 8.20
C ARG A 395 -12.42 -28.84 8.48
N LYS A 396 -13.06 -28.25 7.47
CA LYS A 396 -14.41 -27.68 7.60
C LYS A 396 -15.44 -28.74 7.99
N LYS A 397 -15.42 -29.91 7.34
CA LYS A 397 -16.29 -31.04 7.71
C LYS A 397 -16.04 -31.53 9.14
N THR A 398 -14.78 -31.54 9.60
CA THR A 398 -14.46 -31.92 10.99
C THR A 398 -15.04 -30.92 11.99
N ILE A 399 -14.91 -29.62 11.73
CA ILE A 399 -15.47 -28.55 12.57
C ILE A 399 -16.99 -28.62 12.59
N ASP A 400 -17.63 -28.76 11.44
CA ASP A 400 -19.09 -28.88 11.33
C ASP A 400 -19.60 -30.13 12.08
N GLY A 401 -18.86 -31.24 12.01
CA GLY A 401 -19.15 -32.45 12.80
C GLY A 401 -19.02 -32.25 14.32
N PHE A 402 -18.00 -31.54 14.78
CA PHE A 402 -17.84 -31.19 16.19
C PHE A 402 -18.96 -30.28 16.69
N MET A 403 -19.38 -29.29 15.88
CA MET A 403 -20.49 -28.41 16.23
C MET A 403 -21.81 -29.17 16.31
N ALA A 404 -22.07 -30.12 15.41
CA ALA A 404 -23.27 -30.97 15.48
C ALA A 404 -23.31 -31.87 16.73
N ILE A 405 -22.17 -32.38 17.19
CA ILE A 405 -22.09 -33.13 18.46
C ILE A 405 -22.36 -32.19 19.65
N PHE A 406 -21.81 -30.98 19.61
CA PHE A 406 -22.00 -29.99 20.66
C PHE A 406 -23.46 -29.53 20.77
N ASP A 407 -24.16 -29.38 19.65
CA ASP A 407 -25.59 -29.03 19.62
C ASP A 407 -26.47 -30.17 20.15
N ASN A 408 -26.13 -31.43 19.85
CA ASN A 408 -26.82 -32.60 20.44
C ASN A 408 -26.61 -32.73 21.95
N LEU A 409 -25.48 -32.25 22.50
CA LEU A 409 -25.23 -32.22 23.95
C LEU A 409 -26.03 -31.11 24.66
N LYS A 410 -26.38 -30.03 23.95
CA LYS A 410 -27.22 -28.95 24.51
C LYS A 410 -28.71 -29.28 24.55
N HIS A 411 -29.17 -30.18 23.69
CA HIS A 411 -30.58 -30.58 23.61
C HIS A 411 -30.71 -32.11 23.57
N PRO A 412 -30.49 -32.82 24.69
CA PRO A 412 -30.77 -34.24 24.75
C PRO A 412 -32.26 -34.46 24.48
N THR A 413 -32.56 -35.11 23.35
CA THR A 413 -33.92 -35.48 22.99
C THR A 413 -34.52 -36.38 24.07
N PRO A 414 -35.72 -36.08 24.59
CA PRO A 414 -36.35 -36.87 25.63
C PRO A 414 -36.69 -38.25 25.06
N GLN A 415 -36.07 -39.30 25.63
CA GLN A 415 -36.45 -40.67 25.35
C GLN A 415 -37.89 -40.89 25.79
N SER A 416 -38.75 -41.22 24.83
CA SER A 416 -40.13 -41.63 25.06
C SER A 416 -40.18 -42.91 25.90
N PRO A 417 -40.94 -42.94 27.00
CA PRO A 417 -41.06 -44.12 27.84
C PRO A 417 -41.95 -45.17 27.16
N SER A 418 -41.47 -46.42 27.20
CA SER A 418 -42.19 -47.65 26.86
C SER A 418 -43.23 -48.03 27.90
#